data_AF-A0A5C6BPX2-F1
#
_entry.id   AF-A0A5C6BPX2-F1
#
_cell.length_a   1.000
_cell.length_b   1.000
_cell.length_c   1.000
_cell.angle_alpha   90.00
_cell.angle_beta   90.00
_cell.angle_gamma   90.00
#
_symmetry.space_group_name_H-M   'P 1'
#
loop_
_entity.id
_entity.type
_entity.pdbx_description
1 polymer ?
#
loop_
_entity_poly.entity_id
_entity_poly.type
_entity_poly.pdbx_seq_one_letter_code
_entity_poly.pdbx_strand_id
1 'polypeptide(L)'
;MKRAIPLLAAILILSAGPLYAIYSVKDSGDWPKDWPQELEPLRKQARTLEGPMLPQLHYAIPFSTREEFEAAWPHILKVKTEGAPIVLRRGPSFWLDGKGDAGVCIHTPPANAVQKNKRAVVPKNAKLHRAWWRADTIYIELIVDGKIVDLNRIPLPAETPIVDERFGEERGK
;
A
#
# COMPACT_ATOMS: atom_id res chain seq x y z
N MET A 1 -4.99 -38.24 37.24
CA MET A 1 -3.93 -37.75 36.31
C MET A 1 -3.96 -38.41 34.92
N LYS A 2 -4.17 -39.73 34.78
CA LYS A 2 -4.16 -40.41 33.46
C LYS A 2 -5.25 -39.99 32.45
N ARG A 3 -6.35 -39.34 32.89
CA ARG A 3 -7.45 -38.85 32.03
C ARG A 3 -7.32 -37.38 31.60
N ALA A 4 -6.37 -36.63 32.16
CA ALA A 4 -6.16 -35.22 31.81
C ALA A 4 -5.37 -35.05 30.49
N ILE A 5 -4.50 -36.02 30.19
CA ILE A 5 -3.62 -36.03 29.02
C ILE A 5 -4.40 -36.06 27.68
N PRO A 6 -5.41 -36.93 27.46
CA PRO A 6 -6.15 -36.93 26.20
C PRO A 6 -6.99 -35.67 26.01
N LEU A 7 -7.46 -35.05 27.10
CA LEU A 7 -8.27 -33.84 27.05
C LEU A 7 -7.43 -32.61 26.65
N LEU A 8 -6.20 -32.51 27.17
CA LEU A 8 -5.22 -31.50 26.76
C LEU A 8 -4.78 -31.67 25.30
N ALA A 9 -4.59 -32.91 24.84
CA ALA A 9 -4.25 -33.20 23.45
C ALA A 9 -5.36 -32.77 22.48
N ALA A 10 -6.63 -33.01 22.83
CA ALA A 10 -7.77 -32.58 22.02
C ALA A 10 -7.89 -31.05 21.90
N ILE A 11 -7.61 -30.31 22.99
CA ILE A 11 -7.62 -28.84 22.98
C ILE A 11 -6.49 -28.28 22.12
N LEU A 12 -5.29 -28.87 22.19
CA LEU A 12 -4.16 -28.48 21.34
C LEU A 12 -4.44 -28.69 19.84
N ILE A 13 -5.09 -29.80 19.48
CA ILE A 13 -5.47 -30.07 18.08
C ILE A 13 -6.57 -29.12 17.59
N LEU A 14 -7.56 -28.79 18.43
CA LEU A 14 -8.62 -27.84 18.07
C LEU A 14 -8.14 -26.38 17.99
N SER A 15 -6.99 -26.05 18.60
CA SER A 15 -6.37 -24.73 18.47
C SER A 15 -5.55 -24.52 17.19
N ALA A 16 -5.28 -25.60 16.43
CA ALA A 16 -4.58 -25.56 15.15
C ALA A 16 -5.56 -25.36 13.98
N GLY A 17 -6.33 -24.27 14.00
CA GLY A 17 -7.11 -23.85 12.83
C GLY A 17 -6.19 -23.22 11.77
N PRO A 18 -6.45 -23.41 10.47
CA PRO A 18 -5.71 -22.70 9.43
C PRO A 18 -5.97 -21.19 9.56
N LEU A 19 -4.95 -20.44 9.94
CA LEU A 19 -4.89 -19.00 9.74
C LEU A 19 -4.79 -18.76 8.23
N TYR A 20 -5.93 -18.58 7.57
CA TYR A 20 -5.92 -18.13 6.18
C TYR A 20 -5.31 -16.74 6.13
N ALA A 21 -4.18 -16.61 5.44
CA ALA A 21 -3.65 -15.31 5.10
C ALA A 21 -4.67 -14.63 4.18
N ILE A 22 -5.18 -13.48 4.61
CA ILE A 22 -6.11 -12.65 3.87
C ILE A 22 -5.46 -12.11 2.57
N TYR A 23 -4.14 -12.23 2.42
CA TYR A 23 -3.41 -11.83 1.23
C TYR A 23 -2.47 -12.94 0.76
N SER A 24 -2.37 -13.11 -0.56
CA SER A 24 -1.19 -13.76 -1.15
C SER A 24 -0.06 -12.74 -1.17
N VAL A 25 1.13 -13.11 -0.68
CA VAL A 25 2.28 -12.21 -0.57
C VAL A 25 3.47 -12.81 -1.32
N LYS A 26 4.09 -12.01 -2.17
CA LYS A 26 5.35 -12.30 -2.85
C LYS A 26 6.40 -11.31 -2.38
N ASP A 27 7.54 -11.81 -1.90
CA ASP A 27 8.67 -11.00 -1.42
C ASP A 27 9.52 -10.43 -2.56
N SER A 28 8.84 -9.92 -3.59
CA SER A 28 9.41 -9.13 -4.67
C SER A 28 8.32 -8.29 -5.33
N GLY A 29 8.74 -7.21 -5.98
CA GLY A 29 7.90 -6.41 -6.85
C GLY A 29 7.61 -7.13 -8.17
N ASP A 30 6.36 -7.51 -8.38
CA ASP A 30 5.86 -8.17 -9.59
C ASP A 30 5.01 -7.22 -10.44
N TRP A 31 5.42 -5.95 -10.48
CA TRP A 31 4.74 -4.95 -11.30
C TRP A 31 4.99 -5.18 -12.80
N PRO A 32 4.10 -4.70 -13.67
CA PRO A 32 4.18 -4.97 -15.09
C PRO A 32 5.39 -4.32 -15.76
N LYS A 33 5.74 -4.79 -16.97
CA LYS A 33 6.96 -4.38 -17.69
C LYS A 33 6.92 -2.96 -18.26
N ASP A 34 5.74 -2.34 -18.31
CA ASP A 34 5.54 -0.97 -18.80
C ASP A 34 5.77 0.09 -17.73
N TRP A 35 6.00 -0.31 -16.48
CA TRP A 35 6.41 0.61 -15.42
C TRP A 35 7.82 1.17 -15.70
N PRO A 36 8.17 2.33 -15.13
CA PRO A 36 9.48 2.95 -15.32
C PRO A 36 10.63 2.02 -14.95
N GLN A 37 11.62 1.90 -15.84
CA GLN A 37 12.77 1.01 -15.65
C GLN A 37 13.62 1.39 -14.43
N GLU A 38 13.58 2.64 -13.99
CA GLU A 38 14.31 3.11 -12.81
C GLU A 38 13.77 2.50 -11.50
N LEU A 39 12.56 1.92 -11.52
CA LEU A 39 12.02 1.18 -10.39
C LEU A 39 12.54 -0.26 -10.32
N GLU A 40 13.05 -0.82 -11.42
CA GLU A 40 13.48 -2.23 -11.49
C GLU A 40 14.47 -2.65 -10.38
N PRO A 41 15.48 -1.84 -10.00
CA PRO A 41 16.37 -2.18 -8.88
C PRO A 41 15.63 -2.41 -7.55
N LEU A 42 14.47 -1.76 -7.36
CA LEU A 42 13.66 -1.86 -6.16
C LEU A 42 12.81 -3.14 -6.11
N ARG A 43 12.73 -3.93 -7.20
CA ARG A 43 11.93 -5.18 -7.22
C ARG A 43 12.33 -6.13 -6.10
N LYS A 44 13.61 -6.20 -5.77
CA LYS A 44 14.12 -7.16 -4.77
C LYS A 44 13.67 -6.83 -3.35
N GLN A 45 13.51 -5.56 -3.01
CA GLN A 45 13.08 -5.14 -1.67
C GLN A 45 11.58 -4.88 -1.55
N ALA A 46 10.91 -4.73 -2.69
CA ALA A 46 9.47 -4.56 -2.74
C ALA A 46 8.73 -5.86 -2.42
N ARG A 47 7.43 -5.73 -2.14
CA ARG A 47 6.50 -6.83 -1.95
C ARG A 47 5.29 -6.62 -2.82
N THR A 48 4.75 -7.72 -3.33
CA THR A 48 3.46 -7.73 -4.04
C THR A 48 2.45 -8.45 -3.16
N LEU A 49 1.35 -7.77 -2.85
CA LEU A 49 0.25 -8.35 -2.11
C LEU A 49 -0.97 -8.42 -3.02
N GLU A 50 -1.64 -9.56 -3.05
CA GLU A 50 -2.89 -9.76 -3.78
C GLU A 50 -4.03 -9.98 -2.78
N GLY A 51 -5.08 -9.17 -2.93
CA GLY A 51 -6.26 -9.23 -2.07
C GLY A 51 -7.04 -10.54 -2.17
N PRO A 52 -7.82 -10.91 -1.15
CA PRO A 52 -8.47 -12.23 -1.04
C PRO A 52 -9.74 -12.38 -1.89
N MET A 53 -10.48 -11.29 -2.08
CA MET A 53 -11.81 -11.31 -2.71
C MET A 53 -11.79 -10.83 -4.16
N LEU A 54 -10.84 -9.97 -4.50
CA LEU A 54 -10.59 -9.47 -5.85
C LEU A 54 -9.07 -9.43 -6.02
N PRO A 55 -8.54 -9.75 -7.22
CA PRO A 55 -7.10 -9.73 -7.52
C PRO A 55 -6.61 -8.27 -7.62
N GLN A 56 -6.73 -7.53 -6.51
CA GLN A 56 -6.18 -6.20 -6.33
C GLN A 56 -4.72 -6.37 -5.93
N LEU A 57 -3.83 -5.88 -6.78
CA LEU A 57 -2.40 -5.93 -6.52
C LEU A 57 -1.97 -4.66 -5.81
N HIS A 58 -1.18 -4.85 -4.77
CA HIS A 58 -0.55 -3.81 -3.98
C HIS A 58 0.96 -3.99 -4.04
N TYR A 59 1.67 -2.97 -4.50
CA TYR A 59 3.13 -2.98 -4.59
C TYR A 59 3.70 -2.11 -3.50
N ALA A 60 4.21 -2.75 -2.45
CA ALA A 60 4.79 -2.09 -1.30
C ALA A 60 6.31 -2.00 -1.47
N ILE A 61 6.87 -0.79 -1.39
CA ILE A 61 8.30 -0.54 -1.55
C ILE A 61 8.79 0.15 -0.27
N PRO A 62 9.50 -0.57 0.62
CA PRO A 62 10.18 0.06 1.73
C PRO A 62 11.42 0.80 1.22
N PHE A 63 11.78 1.87 1.91
CA PHE A 63 13.03 2.59 1.67
C PHE A 63 13.85 2.63 2.94
N SER A 64 15.16 2.39 2.81
CA SER A 64 16.08 2.38 3.95
C SER A 64 16.82 3.71 4.10
N THR A 65 16.93 4.46 3.01
CA THR A 65 17.62 5.74 2.98
C THR A 65 16.77 6.78 2.26
N ARG A 66 16.98 8.05 2.63
CA ARG A 66 16.28 9.18 2.01
C ARG A 66 16.66 9.30 0.54
N GLU A 67 17.93 9.14 0.23
CA GLU A 67 18.49 9.31 -1.11
C GLU A 67 17.89 8.31 -2.09
N GLU A 68 17.71 7.06 -1.65
CA GLU A 68 17.03 6.02 -2.42
C GLU A 68 15.56 6.39 -2.69
N PHE A 69 14.85 6.89 -1.67
CA PHE A 69 13.47 7.33 -1.82
C PHE A 69 13.34 8.54 -2.76
N GLU A 70 14.14 9.58 -2.55
CA GLU A 70 14.13 10.80 -3.37
C GLU A 70 14.49 10.49 -4.84
N ALA A 71 15.40 9.55 -5.09
CA ALA A 71 15.73 9.09 -6.44
C ALA A 71 14.57 8.35 -7.11
N ALA A 72 13.85 7.51 -6.36
CA ALA A 72 12.71 6.74 -6.88
C ALA A 72 11.44 7.58 -7.06
N TRP A 73 11.25 8.61 -6.23
CA TRP A 73 9.99 9.34 -6.10
C TRP A 73 9.42 9.89 -7.42
N PRO A 74 10.21 10.55 -8.30
CA PRO A 74 9.72 11.02 -9.59
C PRO A 74 9.20 9.90 -10.50
N HIS A 75 9.74 8.68 -10.36
CA HIS A 75 9.36 7.53 -11.17
C HIS A 75 8.12 6.83 -10.59
N ILE A 76 8.02 6.76 -9.26
CA ILE A 76 6.80 6.28 -8.57
C ILE A 76 5.59 7.13 -8.97
N LEU A 77 5.75 8.46 -9.05
CA LEU A 77 4.68 9.37 -9.44
C LEU A 77 4.14 9.13 -10.85
N LYS A 78 4.96 8.62 -11.79
CA LYS A 78 4.54 8.32 -13.17
C LYS A 78 3.59 7.13 -13.28
N VAL A 79 3.61 6.24 -12.28
CA VAL A 79 2.76 5.04 -12.25
C VAL A 79 1.32 5.37 -11.84
N LYS A 80 1.13 6.45 -11.07
CA LYS A 80 -0.17 6.89 -10.59
C LYS A 80 -1.06 7.36 -11.74
N THR A 81 -2.34 7.02 -11.70
CA THR A 81 -3.33 7.59 -12.62
C THR A 81 -3.39 9.12 -12.46
N GLU A 82 -3.46 9.87 -13.55
CA GLU A 82 -3.57 11.33 -13.50
C GLU A 82 -4.82 11.74 -12.70
N GLY A 83 -4.66 12.70 -11.79
CA GLY A 83 -5.73 13.14 -10.88
C GLY A 83 -5.97 12.23 -9.66
N ALA A 84 -5.53 10.96 -9.66
CA ALA A 84 -5.69 10.09 -8.49
C ALA A 84 -4.92 10.64 -7.27
N PRO A 85 -5.39 10.41 -6.03
CA PRO A 85 -4.79 11.03 -4.86
C PRO A 85 -3.45 10.41 -4.46
N ILE A 86 -2.67 11.17 -3.68
CA ILE A 86 -1.65 10.63 -2.78
C ILE A 86 -2.23 10.65 -1.37
N VAL A 87 -2.28 9.49 -0.74
CA VAL A 87 -2.78 9.32 0.63
C VAL A 87 -1.60 9.29 1.58
N LEU A 88 -1.53 10.25 2.51
CA LEU A 88 -0.45 10.30 3.50
C LEU A 88 -0.81 9.41 4.69
N ARG A 89 0.10 8.51 5.05
CA ARG A 89 -0.01 7.58 6.17
C ARG A 89 1.18 7.77 7.10
N ARG A 90 1.01 7.47 8.38
CA ARG A 90 2.12 7.39 9.35
C ARG A 90 2.56 5.94 9.49
N GLY A 91 3.87 5.71 9.57
CA GLY A 91 4.43 4.40 9.96
C GLY A 91 4.13 4.03 11.43
N PRO A 92 4.21 2.74 11.79
CA PRO A 92 4.48 1.59 10.93
C PRO A 92 3.29 1.24 10.03
N SER A 93 3.54 0.62 8.87
CA SER A 93 2.51 0.27 7.90
C SER A 93 2.40 -1.23 7.66
N PHE A 94 1.16 -1.74 7.58
CA PHE A 94 0.87 -3.13 7.20
C PHE A 94 1.55 -3.53 5.87
N TRP A 95 1.51 -2.63 4.89
CA TRP A 95 2.12 -2.86 3.57
C TRP A 95 3.62 -3.13 3.66
N LEU A 96 4.30 -2.48 4.62
CA LEU A 96 5.74 -2.57 4.85
C LEU A 96 6.09 -3.61 5.92
N ASP A 97 5.31 -4.69 5.99
CA ASP A 97 5.49 -5.82 6.93
C ASP A 97 5.38 -5.43 8.41
N GLY A 98 4.77 -4.28 8.71
CA GLY A 98 4.72 -3.70 10.05
C GLY A 98 6.09 -3.31 10.62
N LYS A 99 7.17 -3.44 9.84
CA LYS A 99 8.56 -3.16 10.24
C LYS A 99 9.08 -1.87 9.61
N GLY A 100 8.57 -1.49 8.45
CA GLY A 100 8.96 -0.27 7.76
C GLY A 100 8.15 0.94 8.23
N ASP A 101 8.85 1.99 8.64
CA ASP A 101 8.27 3.29 8.98
C ASP A 101 8.17 4.23 7.76
N ALA A 102 8.88 3.91 6.68
CA ALA A 102 9.03 4.77 5.52
C ALA A 102 8.90 4.00 4.20
N GLY A 103 8.05 4.50 3.31
CA GLY A 103 8.02 4.05 1.92
C GLY A 103 6.70 4.30 1.21
N VAL A 104 6.39 3.48 0.20
CA VAL A 104 5.18 3.63 -0.60
C VAL A 104 4.42 2.32 -0.72
N CYS A 105 3.10 2.41 -0.85
CA CYS A 105 2.27 1.33 -1.36
C CYS A 105 1.51 1.84 -2.59
N ILE A 106 1.73 1.20 -3.74
CA ILE A 106 1.04 1.52 -4.99
C ILE A 106 -0.13 0.55 -5.11
N HIS A 107 -1.34 1.08 -5.09
CA HIS A 107 -2.56 0.29 -5.20
C HIS A 107 -3.01 0.27 -6.65
N THR A 108 -3.26 -0.92 -7.19
CA THR A 108 -3.80 -1.08 -8.53
C THR A 108 -5.23 -1.61 -8.49
N PRO A 109 -6.10 -1.15 -9.41
CA PRO A 109 -7.42 -1.74 -9.54
C PRO A 109 -7.29 -3.18 -10.07
N PRO A 110 -8.32 -4.03 -9.89
CA PRO A 110 -8.31 -5.37 -10.45
C PRO A 110 -8.05 -5.36 -11.97
N ALA A 111 -7.34 -6.35 -12.52
CA ALA A 111 -6.95 -6.37 -13.94
C ALA A 111 -8.11 -6.20 -14.94
N ASN A 112 -9.33 -6.62 -14.55
CA ASN A 112 -10.53 -6.51 -15.37
C ASN A 112 -11.35 -5.23 -15.11
N ALA A 113 -10.93 -4.39 -14.16
CA ALA A 113 -11.52 -3.08 -13.99
C ALA A 113 -11.16 -2.25 -15.22
N VAL A 114 -12.14 -2.02 -16.08
CA VAL A 114 -12.00 -1.07 -17.17
C VAL A 114 -11.49 0.23 -16.55
N GLN A 115 -10.28 0.68 -16.92
CA GLN A 115 -9.84 2.05 -16.65
C GLN A 115 -10.75 2.97 -17.47
N LYS A 116 -11.96 3.21 -16.94
CA LYS A 116 -13.02 3.93 -17.64
C LYS A 116 -12.60 5.36 -17.95
N ASN A 117 -11.63 5.89 -17.22
CA ASN A 117 -11.04 7.20 -17.48
C ASN A 117 -9.53 7.18 -17.24
N LYS A 118 -8.73 7.56 -18.25
CA LYS A 118 -7.27 7.81 -18.09
C LYS A 118 -6.98 9.01 -17.18
N ARG A 119 -7.97 9.89 -16.98
CA ARG A 119 -7.97 10.98 -15.99
C ARG A 119 -9.01 10.70 -14.93
N ALA A 120 -8.59 10.58 -13.68
CA ALA A 120 -9.52 10.65 -12.58
C ALA A 120 -9.98 12.11 -12.43
N VAL A 121 -11.23 12.42 -12.80
CA VAL A 121 -11.86 13.68 -12.39
C VAL A 121 -12.15 13.55 -10.90
N VAL A 122 -11.17 13.92 -10.07
CA VAL A 122 -11.37 13.89 -8.61
C VAL A 122 -12.20 15.11 -8.22
N PRO A 123 -13.37 14.92 -7.59
CA PRO A 123 -14.14 16.03 -7.04
C PRO A 123 -13.29 16.78 -6.01
N LYS A 124 -13.50 18.09 -5.85
CA LYS A 124 -12.77 18.93 -4.87
C LYS A 124 -12.73 18.38 -3.43
N ASN A 125 -13.58 17.40 -3.11
CA ASN A 125 -13.58 16.67 -1.85
C ASN A 125 -13.21 15.18 -2.04
N ALA A 126 -11.90 14.88 -2.09
CA ALA A 126 -11.38 13.52 -2.29
C ALA A 126 -11.75 12.52 -1.17
N LYS A 127 -12.06 13.02 0.05
CA LYS A 127 -12.50 12.18 1.18
C LYS A 127 -13.90 11.59 0.93
N LEU A 128 -14.81 12.35 0.31
CA LEU A 128 -16.21 11.93 0.08
C LEU A 128 -16.34 10.80 -0.96
N HIS A 129 -15.34 10.66 -1.85
CA HIS A 129 -15.36 9.69 -2.97
C HIS A 129 -14.32 8.58 -2.84
N ARG A 130 -13.91 8.26 -1.60
CA ARG A 130 -12.92 7.23 -1.25
C ARG A 130 -13.16 5.88 -1.93
N ALA A 131 -14.41 5.44 -2.04
CA ALA A 131 -14.75 4.17 -2.67
C ALA A 131 -14.48 4.14 -4.19
N TRP A 132 -14.63 5.29 -4.86
CA TRP A 132 -14.54 5.37 -6.32
C TRP A 132 -13.09 5.28 -6.82
N TRP A 133 -12.21 6.16 -6.35
CA TRP A 133 -10.82 6.14 -6.83
C TRP A 133 -10.06 4.89 -6.39
N ARG A 134 -10.45 4.25 -5.27
CA ARG A 134 -9.88 2.95 -4.87
C ARG A 134 -10.23 1.81 -5.81
N ALA A 135 -11.37 1.88 -6.48
CA ALA A 135 -11.85 0.82 -7.36
C ALA A 135 -11.30 0.94 -8.79
N ASP A 136 -11.06 2.16 -9.27
CA ASP A 136 -10.85 2.44 -10.70
C ASP A 136 -9.50 3.06 -11.05
N THR A 137 -8.67 3.44 -10.06
CA THR A 137 -7.44 4.20 -10.31
C THR A 137 -6.22 3.59 -9.63
N ILE A 138 -5.04 3.84 -10.22
CA ILE A 138 -3.77 3.58 -9.55
C ILE A 138 -3.47 4.78 -8.66
N TYR A 139 -3.45 4.55 -7.34
CA TYR A 139 -3.16 5.59 -6.35
C TYR A 139 -2.01 5.15 -5.42
N ILE A 140 -1.43 6.13 -4.72
CA ILE A 140 -0.26 5.91 -3.87
C ILE A 140 -0.65 6.18 -2.41
N GLU A 141 -0.39 5.23 -1.52
CA GLU A 141 -0.21 5.51 -0.10
C GLU A 141 1.27 5.83 0.15
N LEU A 142 1.55 7.01 0.68
CA LEU A 142 2.89 7.46 1.07
C LEU A 142 3.02 7.35 2.59
N ILE A 143 3.93 6.49 3.04
CA ILE A 143 4.16 6.21 4.46
C ILE A 143 5.28 7.14 4.94
N VAL A 144 4.90 8.12 5.74
CA VAL A 144 5.72 9.25 6.18
C VAL A 144 6.27 9.00 7.59
N ASP A 145 7.60 8.98 7.72
CA ASP A 145 8.32 8.92 8.99
C ASP A 145 8.96 10.27 9.39
N GLY A 146 9.07 11.20 8.43
CA GLY A 146 9.72 12.50 8.62
C GLY A 146 11.25 12.47 8.61
N LYS A 147 11.88 11.29 8.39
CA LYS A 147 13.34 11.18 8.20
C LYS A 147 13.66 10.73 6.79
N ILE A 148 13.19 9.55 6.37
CA ILE A 148 13.39 9.01 5.03
C ILE A 148 12.40 9.66 4.06
N VAL A 149 11.11 9.59 4.39
CA VAL A 149 10.03 10.26 3.67
C VAL A 149 9.71 11.56 4.42
N ASP A 150 10.29 12.66 3.96
CA ASP A 150 10.10 14.01 4.51
C ASP A 150 9.33 14.90 3.54
N LEU A 151 8.10 15.27 3.92
CA LEU A 151 7.21 16.10 3.10
C LEU A 151 7.72 17.52 2.87
N ASN A 152 8.67 18.01 3.66
CA ASN A 152 9.28 19.33 3.44
C ASN A 152 10.35 19.31 2.34
N ARG A 153 10.77 18.13 1.89
CA ARG A 153 11.86 17.94 0.93
C ARG A 153 11.42 17.39 -0.40
N ILE A 154 10.35 16.59 -0.42
CA ILE A 154 9.85 16.03 -1.67
C ILE A 154 8.84 16.95 -2.34
N PRO A 155 8.94 17.16 -3.67
CA PRO A 155 7.88 17.82 -4.40
C PRO A 155 6.65 16.92 -4.44
N LEU A 156 5.52 17.45 -3.98
CA LEU A 156 4.21 16.88 -4.27
C LEU A 156 3.67 17.54 -5.54
N PRO A 157 3.10 16.79 -6.51
CA PRO A 157 2.59 17.40 -7.73
C PRO A 157 1.42 18.35 -7.40
N ALA A 158 1.48 19.60 -7.89
CA ALA A 158 0.51 20.66 -7.57
C ALA A 158 -0.94 20.27 -7.85
N GLU A 159 -1.18 19.54 -8.94
CA GLU A 159 -2.51 19.10 -9.37
C GLU A 159 -2.96 17.77 -8.75
N THR A 160 -2.17 17.19 -7.84
CA THR A 160 -2.50 15.91 -7.21
C THR A 160 -3.24 16.14 -5.89
N PRO A 161 -4.46 15.62 -5.74
CA PRO A 161 -5.18 15.65 -4.47
C PRO A 161 -4.39 14.95 -3.37
N ILE A 162 -4.22 15.62 -2.23
CA ILE A 162 -3.58 15.06 -1.05
C ILE A 162 -4.65 14.69 -0.02
N VAL A 163 -4.68 13.43 0.38
CA VAL A 163 -5.54 12.94 1.46
C VAL A 163 -4.66 12.66 2.67
N ASP A 164 -4.64 13.56 3.64
CA ASP A 164 -3.85 13.36 4.86
C ASP A 164 -4.61 12.48 5.86
N GLU A 165 -4.10 11.27 6.09
CA GLU A 165 -4.60 10.30 7.07
C GLU A 165 -3.52 9.90 8.08
N ARG A 166 -2.46 10.73 8.24
CA ARG A 166 -1.39 10.49 9.22
C ARG A 166 -1.89 10.60 10.66
N PHE A 167 -2.90 11.42 10.86
CA PHE A 167 -3.60 11.61 12.12
C PHE A 167 -5.00 11.05 11.89
N GLY A 168 -5.40 10.05 12.67
CA GLY A 168 -6.75 9.48 12.55
C GLY A 168 -7.81 10.59 12.64
N GLU A 169 -9.02 10.32 12.16
CA GLU A 169 -10.14 11.21 12.46
C GLU A 169 -10.22 11.31 13.98
N GLU A 170 -10.09 12.52 14.54
CA GLU A 170 -10.45 12.73 15.93
C GLU A 170 -11.87 12.21 16.06
N ARG A 171 -12.04 11.07 16.73
CA ARG A 171 -13.35 10.65 17.19
C ARG A 171 -13.74 11.72 18.20
N GLY A 172 -14.47 12.73 17.72
CA GLY A 172 -15.06 13.77 18.54
C GLY A 172 -15.72 13.07 19.73
N LYS A 173 -15.15 13.32 20.90
CA LYS A 173 -15.79 12.99 22.17
C LYS A 173 -16.89 14.00 22.43
#